data_AF-A0A8J1XR30-F1
#
_entry.id   AF-A0A8J1XR30-F1
#
_cell.length_a   1.000
_cell.length_b   1.000
_cell.length_c   1.000
_cell.angle_alpha   90.00
_cell.angle_beta   90.00
_cell.angle_gamma   90.00
#
_symmetry.space_group_name_H-M   'P 1'
#
loop_
_entity.id
_entity.type
_entity.pdbx_description
1 polymer ?
#
loop_
_entity_poly.entity_id
_entity_poly.type
_entity_poly.pdbx_seq_one_letter_code
_entity_poly.pdbx_strand_id
1 'polypeptide(L)'
;WKFLKQIKMIPVNHFYKHAAKTFIGGPVMFKRHLVCHAILTIIVFITYYQLNGGLLPSFLRGSKYVPHAFGGAIPIPKSRPDVDILEHFLQAEGDGSKITWAHAVNSKSKLDDAVKSDVMMMEADILLRGQDTDQQQLVPIMAHPPDKDSDITFAEWLDIGKTSTKGLKLDFKSIEAVELTLQNLKKVAPKLRMPIWLNADILKGPNSKSNPVDAERFLKLCSEMFPKSTISLGWTVSLEGKERQYSWAHVIEMYHTIDKWILKKRKQPVTIAVAACCIKYSIPQLKWLTDMTGASLTLWSHESHLVQLADTLYTQYKFPKNKLYFDLAQNHLLQINQHRGDKLHVINPTFLNKEVFKPKQWKVMTGEKNTEPLHIGEEAVVLGYNDFMLVSINQHIATTTSPVVINGHIQFMDPKPDPKGEHGLEIYIRAPYLRYKTKGIPGIRCFLGRKGYMKISLENMPGEKTKFDDQLLLPNNGHCYQFSILDDAGTLNFHVKVPEDCLNPVDKNSKGFDKTLSIDLTKTKILAWDGYVIVSPTDTSVIAGIDELRISQ
;
A
#
# COMPACT_ATOMS: atom_id res chain seq x y z
N TRP A 1 -53.64 8.35 3.20
CA TRP A 1 -54.51 9.06 2.23
C TRP A 1 -55.67 9.88 2.85
N LYS A 2 -55.76 10.06 4.18
CA LYS A 2 -56.72 10.99 4.83
C LYS A 2 -56.09 12.21 5.53
N PHE A 3 -54.75 12.38 5.45
CA PHE A 3 -54.03 13.50 6.07
C PHE A 3 -53.61 14.60 5.06
N LEU A 4 -53.89 14.41 3.76
CA LEU A 4 -53.46 15.31 2.68
C LEU A 4 -54.52 16.33 2.23
N LYS A 5 -55.63 16.48 2.97
CA LYS A 5 -56.77 17.34 2.58
C LYS A 5 -56.87 18.69 3.30
N GLN A 6 -55.87 19.08 4.10
CA GLN A 6 -55.92 20.33 4.89
C GLN A 6 -54.76 21.32 4.66
N ILE A 7 -54.05 21.22 3.54
CA ILE A 7 -53.11 22.27 3.12
C ILE A 7 -53.74 23.02 1.95
N LYS A 8 -54.40 24.15 2.22
CA LYS A 8 -54.75 25.13 1.19
C LYS A 8 -53.43 25.69 0.64
N MET A 9 -53.05 25.26 -0.56
CA MET A 9 -52.03 25.96 -1.35
C MET A 9 -52.54 27.37 -1.64
N ILE A 10 -51.90 28.37 -1.05
CA ILE A 10 -52.07 29.77 -1.45
C ILE A 10 -51.34 29.93 -2.79
N PRO A 11 -51.99 30.40 -3.87
CA PRO A 11 -51.30 30.65 -5.13
C PRO A 11 -50.27 31.78 -4.95
N VAL A 12 -49.04 31.54 -5.39
CA VAL A 12 -47.88 32.45 -5.33
C VAL A 12 -48.14 33.81 -6.00
N ASN A 13 -49.22 33.96 -6.77
CA ASN A 13 -49.59 35.19 -7.46
C ASN A 13 -50.34 36.24 -6.61
N HIS A 14 -50.69 35.97 -5.35
CA HIS A 14 -51.38 36.97 -4.51
C HIS A 14 -50.42 37.85 -3.67
N PHE A 15 -49.18 37.42 -3.44
CA PHE A 15 -48.21 38.19 -2.63
C PHE A 15 -47.55 39.35 -3.40
N TYR A 16 -47.44 39.25 -4.73
CA TYR A 16 -46.80 40.28 -5.55
C TYR A 16 -47.65 41.53 -5.77
N LYS A 17 -48.97 41.48 -5.57
CA LYS A 17 -49.86 42.64 -5.76
C LYS A 17 -49.96 43.58 -4.55
N HIS A 18 -49.50 43.16 -3.36
CA HIS A 18 -49.57 44.01 -2.17
C HIS A 18 -48.25 44.71 -1.80
N ALA A 19 -47.10 44.20 -2.28
CA ALA A 19 -45.79 44.81 -2.06
C ALA A 19 -45.55 46.07 -2.91
N ALA A 20 -46.37 46.32 -3.95
CA ALA A 20 -46.26 47.48 -4.82
C ALA A 20 -46.91 48.77 -4.26
N LYS A 21 -47.54 48.74 -3.07
CA LYS A 21 -48.28 49.89 -2.51
C LYS A 21 -47.72 50.49 -1.21
N THR A 22 -46.52 50.09 -0.77
CA THR A 22 -45.91 50.64 0.45
C THR A 22 -44.45 51.06 0.26
N PHE A 23 -44.10 51.49 -0.97
CA PHE A 23 -42.77 52.01 -1.29
C PHE A 23 -42.68 53.52 -0.99
N ILE A 24 -42.65 53.86 0.30
CA ILE A 24 -42.13 55.15 0.78
C ILE A 24 -41.32 54.85 2.05
N GLY A 25 -40.03 54.56 1.90
CA GLY A 25 -39.13 54.30 3.03
C GLY A 25 -37.75 53.79 2.64
N GLY A 26 -36.87 54.71 2.21
CA GLY A 26 -35.39 54.70 2.41
C GLY A 26 -34.54 53.47 1.98
N PRO A 27 -33.44 53.65 1.21
CA PRO A 27 -32.54 52.58 0.76
C PRO A 27 -31.86 51.74 1.87
N VAL A 28 -31.88 52.23 3.11
CA VAL A 28 -31.16 51.63 4.25
C VAL A 28 -31.94 50.48 4.90
N MET A 29 -33.29 50.56 4.95
CA MET A 29 -34.12 49.48 5.52
C MET A 29 -34.17 48.24 4.62
N PHE A 30 -34.15 48.44 3.30
CA PHE A 30 -34.16 47.34 2.34
C PHE A 30 -32.91 46.45 2.42
N LYS A 31 -31.72 47.06 2.59
CA LYS A 31 -30.46 46.32 2.78
C LYS A 31 -30.45 45.51 4.08
N ARG A 32 -30.99 46.04 5.19
CA ARG A 32 -31.06 45.33 6.47
C ARG A 32 -31.99 44.11 6.40
N HIS A 33 -33.14 44.23 5.74
CA HIS A 33 -34.04 43.08 5.55
C HIS A 33 -33.45 41.99 4.66
N LEU A 34 -32.71 42.37 3.60
CA LEU A 34 -32.06 41.40 2.71
C LEU A 34 -30.94 40.64 3.45
N VAL A 35 -30.14 41.33 4.24
CA VAL A 35 -29.08 40.72 5.07
C VAL A 35 -29.68 39.80 6.13
N CYS A 36 -30.74 40.22 6.83
CA CYS A 36 -31.43 39.35 7.78
C CYS A 36 -32.01 38.08 7.11
N HIS A 37 -32.60 38.19 5.91
CA HIS A 37 -33.09 37.01 5.18
C HIS A 37 -31.95 36.09 4.73
N ALA A 38 -30.83 36.64 4.27
CA ALA A 38 -29.65 35.85 3.90
C ALA A 38 -29.09 35.09 5.11
N ILE A 39 -28.95 35.76 6.27
CA ILE A 39 -28.49 35.13 7.51
C ILE A 39 -29.47 34.05 7.97
N LEU A 40 -30.78 34.31 7.94
CA LEU A 40 -31.78 33.32 8.34
C LEU A 40 -31.75 32.08 7.43
N THR A 41 -31.56 32.29 6.12
CA THR A 41 -31.45 31.21 5.13
C THR A 41 -30.20 30.37 5.37
N ILE A 42 -29.06 31.01 5.67
CA ILE A 42 -27.81 30.32 6.02
C ILE A 42 -27.97 29.51 7.30
N ILE A 43 -28.61 30.08 8.34
CA ILE A 43 -28.87 29.37 9.60
C ILE A 43 -29.75 28.14 9.35
N VAL A 44 -30.86 28.28 8.63
CA VAL A 44 -31.74 27.16 8.27
C VAL A 44 -30.97 26.09 7.50
N PHE A 45 -30.10 26.49 6.58
CA PHE A 45 -29.30 25.56 5.78
C PHE A 45 -28.26 24.80 6.62
N ILE A 46 -27.56 25.49 7.52
CA ILE A 46 -26.59 24.89 8.44
C ILE A 46 -27.30 23.94 9.41
N THR A 47 -28.40 24.38 10.02
CA THR A 47 -29.18 23.54 10.94
C THR A 47 -29.75 22.31 10.22
N TYR A 48 -30.27 22.48 9.01
CA TYR A 48 -30.73 21.36 8.18
C TYR A 48 -29.58 20.39 7.85
N TYR A 49 -28.41 20.91 7.45
CA TYR A 49 -27.23 20.10 7.12
C TYR A 49 -26.69 19.34 8.33
N GLN A 50 -26.70 19.95 9.53
CA GLN A 50 -26.27 19.31 10.77
C GLN A 50 -27.25 18.24 11.22
N LEU A 51 -28.56 18.52 11.19
CA LEU A 51 -29.61 17.55 11.54
C LEU A 51 -29.68 16.38 10.54
N ASN A 52 -29.35 16.63 9.27
CA ASN A 52 -29.38 15.64 8.21
C ASN A 52 -27.98 15.24 7.74
N GLY A 53 -26.89 15.47 8.47
CA GLY A 53 -25.52 15.08 8.09
C GLY A 53 -25.20 15.14 6.59
N GLY A 54 -25.62 16.20 5.89
CA GLY A 54 -25.64 16.27 4.42
C GLY A 54 -26.85 17.04 3.84
N LEU A 55 -26.85 17.21 2.51
CA LEU A 55 -27.93 17.91 1.77
C LEU A 55 -29.20 17.08 1.59
N LEU A 56 -29.08 15.75 1.71
CA LEU A 56 -30.20 14.81 1.57
C LEU A 56 -30.85 14.53 2.93
N PRO A 57 -32.20 14.63 3.05
CA PRO A 57 -32.91 14.29 4.28
C PRO A 57 -32.58 12.87 4.75
N SER A 58 -32.43 12.67 6.06
CA SER A 58 -32.09 11.36 6.66
C SER A 58 -33.04 10.22 6.25
N PHE A 59 -34.34 10.49 6.08
CA PHE A 59 -35.33 9.50 5.66
C PHE A 59 -35.18 9.02 4.20
N LEU A 60 -34.41 9.72 3.36
CA LEU A 60 -34.11 9.30 1.98
C LEU A 60 -32.83 8.46 1.88
N ARG A 61 -31.98 8.42 2.91
CA ARG A 61 -30.75 7.60 2.92
C ARG A 61 -30.99 6.10 3.18
N GLY A 62 -32.19 5.72 3.65
CA GLY A 62 -32.59 4.33 3.86
C GLY A 62 -33.61 3.79 2.86
N SER A 63 -34.02 4.61 1.88
CA SER A 63 -34.99 4.21 0.85
C SER A 63 -34.25 3.48 -0.28
N LYS A 64 -34.71 2.27 -0.62
CA LYS A 64 -34.26 1.44 -1.77
C LYS A 64 -34.45 2.09 -3.15
N TYR A 65 -34.72 3.39 -3.22
CA TYR A 65 -35.00 4.14 -4.44
C TYR A 65 -34.39 5.53 -4.35
N VAL A 66 -33.43 5.82 -5.23
CA VAL A 66 -32.99 7.19 -5.53
C VAL A 66 -34.01 7.77 -6.50
N PRO A 67 -34.80 8.80 -6.15
CA PRO A 67 -35.64 9.47 -7.12
C PRO A 67 -34.77 10.51 -7.85
N HIS A 68 -34.42 10.24 -9.11
CA HIS A 68 -34.03 11.30 -10.03
C HIS A 68 -35.29 11.97 -10.59
N ALA A 69 -35.20 13.27 -10.87
CA ALA A 69 -36.30 14.15 -11.25
C ALA A 69 -37.04 13.81 -12.57
N PHE A 70 -36.72 12.71 -13.25
CA PHE A 70 -37.45 12.25 -14.44
C PHE A 70 -37.53 10.71 -14.39
N GLY A 71 -38.76 10.21 -14.34
CA GLY A 71 -39.08 8.81 -14.03
C GLY A 71 -38.41 7.79 -14.95
N GLY A 72 -37.69 6.86 -14.33
CA GLY A 72 -37.17 5.65 -14.94
C GLY A 72 -36.35 4.88 -13.92
N ALA A 73 -36.87 3.75 -13.41
CA ALA A 73 -36.10 2.86 -12.56
C ALA A 73 -35.02 2.19 -13.41
N ILE A 74 -33.75 2.58 -13.24
CA ILE A 74 -32.63 1.82 -13.78
C ILE A 74 -32.57 0.51 -12.98
N PRO A 75 -32.64 -0.68 -13.62
CA PRO A 75 -32.39 -1.92 -12.92
C PRO A 75 -30.98 -1.85 -12.33
N ILE A 76 -30.86 -1.96 -11.01
CA ILE A 76 -29.56 -2.23 -10.37
C ILE A 76 -28.96 -3.43 -11.12
N PRO A 77 -27.72 -3.35 -11.63
CA PRO A 77 -27.09 -4.49 -12.28
C PRO A 77 -27.24 -5.69 -11.36
N LYS A 78 -27.84 -6.78 -11.86
CA LYS A 78 -27.91 -8.04 -11.11
C LYS A 78 -26.48 -8.38 -10.72
N SER A 79 -26.14 -8.21 -9.44
CA SER A 79 -24.78 -8.37 -8.93
C SER A 79 -24.27 -9.74 -9.36
N ARG A 80 -23.03 -9.81 -9.80
CA ARG A 80 -22.39 -11.02 -10.32
C ARG A 80 -21.04 -11.12 -9.59
N PRO A 81 -20.36 -12.27 -9.63
CA PRO A 81 -19.03 -12.44 -9.02
C PRO A 81 -17.92 -11.54 -9.63
N ASP A 82 -18.29 -10.58 -10.47
CA ASP A 82 -17.44 -9.61 -11.14
C ASP A 82 -17.66 -8.16 -10.70
N VAL A 83 -18.49 -7.93 -9.69
CA VAL A 83 -18.72 -6.61 -9.12
C VAL A 83 -17.67 -6.35 -8.04
N ASP A 84 -17.06 -5.16 -8.09
CA ASP A 84 -16.14 -4.69 -7.07
C ASP A 84 -16.79 -4.73 -5.68
N ILE A 85 -16.02 -5.09 -4.65
CA ILE A 85 -16.56 -5.27 -3.30
C ILE A 85 -17.18 -3.98 -2.74
N LEU A 86 -16.64 -2.81 -3.07
CA LEU A 86 -17.14 -1.51 -2.61
C LEU A 86 -18.37 -1.06 -3.41
N GLU A 87 -18.48 -1.48 -4.67
CA GLU A 87 -19.70 -1.31 -5.47
C GLU A 87 -20.83 -2.24 -4.98
N HIS A 88 -20.48 -3.42 -4.48
CA HIS A 88 -21.44 -4.37 -3.93
C HIS A 88 -21.95 -3.93 -2.55
N PHE A 89 -21.06 -3.52 -1.65
CA PHE A 89 -21.40 -3.06 -0.30
C PHE A 89 -21.38 -1.54 -0.20
N LEU A 90 -22.39 -0.89 -0.76
CA LEU A 90 -22.50 0.58 -0.81
C LEU A 90 -22.47 1.24 0.58
N GLN A 91 -22.89 0.54 1.64
CA GLN A 91 -22.80 1.01 3.02
C GLN A 91 -21.36 1.25 3.50
N ALA A 92 -20.35 0.72 2.81
CA ALA A 92 -18.95 0.99 3.08
C ALA A 92 -18.50 2.36 2.55
N GLU A 93 -19.32 3.07 1.76
CA GLU A 93 -19.06 4.45 1.30
C GLU A 93 -17.70 4.61 0.59
N GLY A 94 -17.29 3.58 -0.15
CA GLY A 94 -15.99 3.54 -0.83
C GLY A 94 -14.77 3.46 0.10
N ASP A 95 -14.96 3.04 1.36
CA ASP A 95 -13.91 2.80 2.34
C ASP A 95 -13.81 1.30 2.64
N GLY A 96 -12.76 0.66 2.11
CA GLY A 96 -12.50 -0.77 2.31
C GLY A 96 -12.32 -1.17 3.77
N SER A 97 -11.89 -0.23 4.62
CA SER A 97 -11.73 -0.53 6.04
C SER A 97 -13.09 -0.72 6.73
N LYS A 98 -14.19 -0.26 6.12
CA LYS A 98 -15.56 -0.46 6.61
C LYS A 98 -16.18 -1.79 6.16
N ILE A 99 -15.53 -2.53 5.25
CA ILE A 99 -15.96 -3.89 4.96
C ILE A 99 -15.71 -4.76 6.19
N THR A 100 -16.77 -5.39 6.67
CA THR A 100 -16.77 -6.25 7.86
C THR A 100 -16.71 -7.72 7.48
N TRP A 101 -15.95 -8.50 8.23
CA TRP A 101 -15.63 -9.90 7.93
C TRP A 101 -16.04 -10.79 9.10
N ALA A 102 -16.67 -11.92 8.82
CA ALA A 102 -16.65 -13.06 9.73
C ALA A 102 -15.41 -13.89 9.40
N HIS A 103 -14.49 -13.97 10.36
CA HIS A 103 -13.19 -14.63 10.21
C HIS A 103 -13.28 -16.11 10.58
N ALA A 104 -12.57 -16.97 9.83
CA ALA A 104 -12.43 -18.41 10.07
C ALA A 104 -13.78 -19.14 10.28
N VAL A 105 -14.71 -18.97 9.34
CA VAL A 105 -16.07 -19.56 9.33
C VAL A 105 -16.00 -21.05 8.93
N ASN A 106 -15.29 -21.82 9.75
CA ASN A 106 -14.86 -23.20 9.44
C ASN A 106 -15.74 -24.29 10.06
N SER A 107 -16.94 -23.96 10.57
CA SER A 107 -17.85 -24.94 11.17
C SER A 107 -19.31 -24.61 10.89
N LYS A 108 -20.21 -25.60 11.07
CA LYS A 108 -21.66 -25.40 10.92
C LYS A 108 -22.18 -24.27 11.81
N SER A 109 -21.77 -24.25 13.07
CA SER A 109 -22.17 -23.20 14.03
C SER A 109 -21.71 -21.82 13.59
N LYS A 110 -20.43 -21.67 13.21
CA LYS A 110 -19.90 -20.37 12.78
C LYS A 110 -20.57 -19.88 11.51
N LEU A 111 -20.88 -20.79 10.57
CA LEU A 111 -21.61 -20.44 9.34
C LEU A 111 -23.01 -19.93 9.64
N ASP A 112 -23.74 -20.62 10.52
CA ASP A 112 -25.08 -20.20 10.96
C ASP A 112 -25.06 -18.81 11.60
N ASP A 113 -24.06 -18.53 12.45
CA ASP A 113 -23.88 -17.23 13.09
C ASP A 113 -23.52 -16.14 12.07
N ALA A 114 -22.56 -16.42 11.18
CA ALA A 114 -22.09 -15.47 10.18
C ALA A 114 -23.20 -15.05 9.20
N VAL A 115 -24.03 -16.01 8.76
CA VAL A 115 -25.16 -15.75 7.85
C VAL A 115 -26.23 -14.87 8.51
N LYS A 116 -26.49 -15.05 9.82
CA LYS A 116 -27.48 -14.27 10.58
C LYS A 116 -26.98 -12.90 11.06
N SER A 117 -25.67 -12.71 11.12
CA SER A 117 -25.05 -11.44 11.56
C SER A 117 -25.21 -10.32 10.52
N ASP A 118 -24.68 -9.14 10.83
CA ASP A 118 -24.60 -7.97 9.94
C ASP A 118 -23.30 -7.88 9.13
N VAL A 119 -22.37 -8.84 9.29
CA VAL A 119 -21.10 -8.85 8.54
C VAL A 119 -21.34 -8.90 7.02
N MET A 120 -20.37 -8.44 6.23
CA MET A 120 -20.50 -8.32 4.78
C MET A 120 -19.85 -9.51 4.07
N MET A 121 -18.68 -9.93 4.54
CA MET A 121 -17.90 -11.04 3.98
C MET A 121 -17.82 -12.19 4.98
N MET A 122 -17.84 -13.42 4.47
CA MET A 122 -17.46 -14.62 5.22
C MET A 122 -16.14 -15.14 4.65
N GLU A 123 -15.15 -15.28 5.51
CA GLU A 123 -13.87 -15.90 5.20
C GLU A 123 -13.84 -17.31 5.79
N ALA A 124 -13.35 -18.27 5.02
CA ALA A 124 -13.22 -19.66 5.47
C ALA A 124 -11.99 -20.31 4.85
N ASP A 125 -11.31 -21.11 5.67
CA ASP A 125 -10.11 -21.85 5.31
C ASP A 125 -10.46 -23.18 4.67
N ILE A 126 -9.72 -23.60 3.64
CA ILE A 126 -10.02 -24.77 2.83
C ILE A 126 -8.80 -25.67 2.68
N LEU A 127 -8.99 -26.94 3.02
CA LEU A 127 -8.06 -28.04 2.76
C LEU A 127 -8.83 -29.32 2.42
N LEU A 128 -8.11 -30.37 2.03
CA LEU A 128 -8.71 -31.68 1.83
C LEU A 128 -8.87 -32.41 3.18
N ARG A 129 -9.99 -33.12 3.37
CA ARG A 129 -10.17 -33.95 4.57
C ARG A 129 -9.01 -34.93 4.72
N GLY A 130 -8.38 -34.93 5.90
CA GLY A 130 -7.19 -35.73 6.19
C GLY A 130 -5.92 -35.24 5.50
N GLN A 131 -5.82 -33.96 5.12
CA GLN A 131 -4.65 -33.37 4.44
C GLN A 131 -3.32 -33.79 5.09
N ASP A 132 -2.36 -34.19 4.26
CA ASP A 132 -1.03 -34.66 4.69
C ASP A 132 -1.09 -35.86 5.65
N THR A 133 -2.01 -36.80 5.41
CA THR A 133 -2.09 -38.10 6.10
C THR A 133 -2.42 -39.21 5.12
N ASP A 134 -2.21 -40.47 5.53
CA ASP A 134 -2.61 -41.65 4.75
C ASP A 134 -4.14 -41.77 4.56
N GLN A 135 -4.93 -40.99 5.30
CA GLN A 135 -6.39 -40.97 5.24
C GLN A 135 -6.94 -39.80 4.39
N GLN A 136 -6.09 -39.13 3.60
CA GLN A 136 -6.52 -37.99 2.79
C GLN A 136 -7.60 -38.37 1.78
N GLN A 137 -8.69 -37.60 1.75
CA GLN A 137 -9.83 -37.79 0.85
C GLN A 137 -9.95 -36.60 -0.11
N LEU A 138 -10.45 -36.83 -1.33
CA LEU A 138 -10.73 -35.78 -2.32
C LEU A 138 -12.02 -34.99 -1.98
N VAL A 139 -12.17 -34.60 -0.72
CA VAL A 139 -13.31 -33.88 -0.18
C VAL A 139 -12.80 -32.58 0.43
N PRO A 140 -13.01 -31.42 -0.23
CA PRO A 140 -12.70 -30.13 0.36
C PRO A 140 -13.61 -29.85 1.57
N ILE A 141 -13.00 -29.45 2.67
CA ILE A 141 -13.66 -29.14 3.94
C ILE A 141 -13.24 -27.76 4.43
N MET A 142 -14.04 -27.15 5.31
CA MET A 142 -13.69 -25.87 5.90
C MET A 142 -12.85 -26.08 7.16
N ALA A 143 -11.54 -25.92 7.08
CA ALA A 143 -10.61 -26.19 8.18
C ALA A 143 -9.29 -25.41 8.03
N HIS A 144 -8.71 -25.02 9.16
CA HIS A 144 -7.39 -24.38 9.24
C HIS A 144 -6.42 -25.32 9.98
N PRO A 145 -5.18 -25.54 9.48
CA PRO A 145 -4.18 -26.31 10.21
C PRO A 145 -3.96 -25.80 11.65
N PRO A 146 -3.74 -26.68 12.64
CA PRO A 146 -3.44 -28.10 12.51
C PRO A 146 -4.67 -28.99 12.32
N ASP A 147 -5.88 -28.45 12.30
CA ASP A 147 -7.09 -29.23 12.07
C ASP A 147 -7.07 -29.81 10.66
N LYS A 148 -7.31 -31.12 10.56
CA LYS A 148 -7.32 -31.88 9.30
C LYS A 148 -8.72 -32.42 8.96
N ASP A 149 -9.71 -32.11 9.80
CA ASP A 149 -11.11 -32.46 9.57
C ASP A 149 -12.02 -31.33 10.07
N SER A 150 -13.28 -31.36 9.64
CA SER A 150 -14.32 -30.40 10.02
C SER A 150 -15.71 -31.03 9.96
N ASP A 151 -16.64 -30.48 10.74
CA ASP A 151 -18.06 -30.86 10.75
C ASP A 151 -18.82 -30.37 9.50
N ILE A 152 -18.16 -29.57 8.65
CA ILE A 152 -18.73 -29.01 7.42
C ILE A 152 -17.79 -29.19 6.21
N THR A 153 -18.35 -29.73 5.13
CA THR A 153 -17.71 -29.76 3.82
C THR A 153 -17.84 -28.43 3.10
N PHE A 154 -16.96 -28.14 2.14
CA PHE A 154 -17.10 -26.96 1.27
C PHE A 154 -18.44 -26.94 0.55
N ALA A 155 -18.95 -28.12 0.13
CA ALA A 155 -20.22 -28.22 -0.59
C ALA A 155 -21.41 -27.81 0.28
N GLU A 156 -21.47 -28.28 1.54
CA GLU A 156 -22.50 -27.86 2.50
C GLU A 156 -22.38 -26.36 2.81
N TRP A 157 -21.17 -25.88 3.06
CA TRP A 157 -20.92 -24.46 3.34
C TRP A 157 -21.37 -23.55 2.18
N LEU A 158 -21.06 -23.95 0.94
CA LEU A 158 -21.44 -23.21 -0.26
C LEU A 158 -22.95 -23.25 -0.54
N ASP A 159 -23.64 -24.33 -0.17
CA ASP A 159 -25.09 -24.44 -0.34
C ASP A 159 -25.84 -23.36 0.44
N ILE A 160 -25.38 -23.07 1.65
CA ILE A 160 -25.88 -21.98 2.49
C ILE A 160 -25.34 -20.65 1.98
N GLY A 161 -24.01 -20.53 1.81
CA GLY A 161 -23.34 -19.28 1.44
C GLY A 161 -23.87 -18.65 0.15
N LYS A 162 -24.18 -19.45 -0.88
CA LYS A 162 -24.71 -18.97 -2.18
C LYS A 162 -26.11 -18.34 -2.07
N THR A 163 -26.85 -18.62 -1.01
CA THR A 163 -28.20 -18.07 -0.77
C THR A 163 -28.18 -16.88 0.19
N SER A 164 -27.05 -16.65 0.85
CA SER A 164 -26.85 -15.52 1.75
C SER A 164 -26.65 -14.20 0.98
N THR A 165 -26.68 -13.09 1.71
CA THR A 165 -26.29 -11.76 1.20
C THR A 165 -24.79 -11.48 1.37
N LYS A 166 -24.01 -12.46 1.80
CA LYS A 166 -22.60 -12.31 2.16
C LYS A 166 -21.72 -12.51 0.93
N GLY A 167 -20.61 -11.79 0.86
CA GLY A 167 -19.51 -12.13 -0.03
C GLY A 167 -18.66 -13.26 0.55
N LEU A 168 -17.90 -13.94 -0.30
CA LEU A 168 -17.16 -15.15 0.06
C LEU A 168 -15.67 -14.91 -0.14
N LYS A 169 -14.85 -15.17 0.88
CA LYS A 169 -13.40 -15.26 0.77
C LYS A 169 -12.99 -16.69 1.09
N LEU A 170 -12.42 -17.37 0.10
CA LEU A 170 -12.02 -18.77 0.18
C LEU A 170 -10.51 -18.82 0.37
N ASP A 171 -10.04 -19.16 1.56
CA ASP A 171 -8.62 -19.22 1.91
C ASP A 171 -8.05 -20.63 1.78
N PHE A 172 -7.32 -20.87 0.68
CA PHE A 172 -6.75 -22.18 0.38
C PHE A 172 -5.47 -22.42 1.18
N LYS A 173 -5.46 -23.51 1.95
CA LYS A 173 -4.29 -23.96 2.72
C LYS A 173 -3.48 -25.04 2.01
N SER A 174 -4.01 -25.62 0.93
CA SER A 174 -3.32 -26.60 0.10
C SER A 174 -3.68 -26.46 -1.37
N ILE A 175 -2.72 -26.74 -2.26
CA ILE A 175 -2.94 -26.62 -3.71
C ILE A 175 -3.87 -27.72 -4.25
N GLU A 176 -3.88 -28.88 -3.58
CA GLU A 176 -4.71 -30.03 -3.89
C GLU A 176 -6.21 -29.71 -3.73
N ALA A 177 -6.56 -28.83 -2.77
CA ALA A 177 -7.94 -28.42 -2.54
C ALA A 177 -8.45 -27.41 -3.58
N VAL A 178 -7.56 -26.66 -4.24
CA VAL A 178 -7.93 -25.52 -5.12
C VAL A 178 -8.81 -25.98 -6.27
N GLU A 179 -8.35 -26.94 -7.07
CA GLU A 179 -9.06 -27.33 -8.30
C GLU A 179 -10.44 -27.92 -8.01
N LEU A 180 -10.55 -28.84 -7.05
CA LEU A 180 -11.81 -29.46 -6.66
C LEU A 180 -12.82 -28.43 -6.12
N THR A 181 -12.35 -27.50 -5.29
CA THR A 181 -13.18 -26.43 -4.74
C THR A 181 -13.67 -25.50 -5.84
N LEU A 182 -12.79 -25.05 -6.73
CA LEU A 182 -13.16 -24.19 -7.85
C LEU A 182 -14.12 -24.89 -8.82
N GLN A 183 -13.96 -26.20 -9.06
CA GLN A 183 -14.92 -26.97 -9.87
C GLN A 183 -16.30 -27.00 -9.22
N ASN A 184 -16.37 -27.22 -7.89
CA ASN A 184 -17.63 -27.19 -7.15
C ASN A 184 -18.27 -25.79 -7.15
N LEU A 185 -17.47 -24.73 -6.97
CA LEU A 185 -17.92 -23.36 -7.06
C LEU A 185 -18.46 -23.03 -8.47
N LYS A 186 -17.81 -23.54 -9.51
CA LYS A 186 -18.18 -23.29 -10.92
C LYS A 186 -19.56 -23.87 -11.27
N LYS A 187 -19.94 -25.00 -10.66
CA LYS A 187 -21.28 -25.62 -10.83
C LYS A 187 -22.41 -24.67 -10.40
N VAL A 188 -22.16 -23.80 -9.42
CA VAL A 188 -23.15 -22.84 -8.90
C VAL A 188 -22.89 -21.40 -9.33
N ALA A 189 -21.78 -21.10 -10.02
CA ALA A 189 -21.39 -19.75 -10.43
C ALA A 189 -22.50 -18.92 -11.10
N PRO A 190 -23.38 -19.48 -11.97
CA PRO A 190 -24.49 -18.71 -12.55
C PRO A 190 -25.49 -18.15 -11.52
N LYS A 191 -25.56 -18.76 -10.33
CA LYS A 191 -26.44 -18.37 -9.21
C LYS A 191 -25.76 -17.41 -8.24
N LEU A 192 -24.45 -17.25 -8.30
CA LEU A 192 -23.71 -16.37 -7.40
C LEU A 192 -23.99 -14.90 -7.77
N ARG A 193 -24.31 -14.12 -6.74
CA ARG A 193 -24.67 -12.70 -6.83
C ARG A 193 -23.84 -11.84 -5.86
N MET A 194 -22.70 -12.34 -5.43
CA MET A 194 -21.85 -11.75 -4.40
C MET A 194 -20.40 -11.69 -4.87
N PRO A 195 -19.56 -10.81 -4.28
CA PRO A 195 -18.13 -10.82 -4.54
C PRO A 195 -17.49 -12.12 -4.04
N ILE A 196 -16.51 -12.61 -4.80
CA ILE A 196 -15.73 -13.81 -4.48
C ILE A 196 -14.26 -13.42 -4.45
N TRP A 197 -13.60 -13.74 -3.34
CA TRP A 197 -12.18 -13.57 -3.13
C TRP A 197 -11.55 -14.96 -3.02
N LEU A 198 -10.50 -15.20 -3.81
CA LEU A 198 -9.72 -16.43 -3.77
C LEU A 198 -8.39 -16.10 -3.10
N ASN A 199 -8.20 -16.60 -1.88
CA ASN A 199 -7.05 -16.28 -1.03
C ASN A 199 -6.10 -17.47 -0.94
N ALA A 200 -4.80 -17.21 -0.96
CA ALA A 200 -3.80 -18.20 -0.59
C ALA A 200 -2.49 -17.52 -0.15
N ASP A 201 -1.81 -18.17 0.79
CA ASP A 201 -0.42 -17.87 1.11
C ASP A 201 0.50 -18.57 0.12
N ILE A 202 0.97 -17.81 -0.88
CA ILE A 202 1.68 -18.36 -2.04
C ILE A 202 3.20 -18.17 -1.98
N LEU A 203 3.70 -17.39 -1.01
CA LEU A 203 5.12 -17.14 -0.79
C LEU A 203 5.50 -17.36 0.67
N LYS A 204 6.80 -17.52 0.93
CA LYS A 204 7.33 -17.60 2.31
C LYS A 204 7.53 -16.19 2.86
N GLY A 205 6.95 -15.94 4.01
CA GLY A 205 7.04 -14.66 4.69
C GLY A 205 7.89 -14.73 5.95
N PRO A 206 7.79 -13.70 6.80
CA PRO A 206 8.62 -13.55 8.00
C PRO A 206 8.58 -14.80 8.89
N ASN A 207 9.78 -15.32 9.21
CA ASN A 207 10.05 -16.53 10.00
C ASN A 207 9.34 -17.83 9.56
N SER A 208 8.67 -17.85 8.41
CA SER A 208 7.87 -19.01 8.05
C SER A 208 8.75 -20.18 7.60
N LYS A 209 8.50 -21.34 8.21
CA LYS A 209 9.02 -22.63 7.75
C LYS A 209 7.99 -23.42 6.95
N SER A 210 6.74 -22.96 6.95
CA SER A 210 5.63 -23.61 6.26
C SER A 210 5.83 -23.56 4.75
N ASN A 211 5.38 -24.60 4.06
CA ASN A 211 5.35 -24.60 2.60
C ASN A 211 4.17 -23.77 2.13
N PRO A 212 4.38 -22.76 1.27
CA PRO A 212 3.28 -22.01 0.67
C PRO A 212 2.52 -22.86 -0.34
N VAL A 213 1.30 -22.44 -0.67
CA VAL A 213 0.54 -22.94 -1.82
C VAL A 213 1.30 -22.63 -3.11
N ASP A 214 1.35 -23.58 -4.05
CA ASP A 214 2.03 -23.38 -5.34
C ASP A 214 1.45 -22.17 -6.09
N ALA A 215 2.25 -21.11 -6.18
CA ALA A 215 1.83 -19.82 -6.74
C ALA A 215 1.39 -19.92 -8.20
N GLU A 216 2.13 -20.65 -9.04
CA GLU A 216 1.86 -20.72 -10.47
C GLU A 216 0.57 -21.49 -10.76
N ARG A 217 0.39 -22.65 -10.10
CA ARG A 217 -0.81 -23.48 -10.23
C ARG A 217 -2.03 -22.78 -9.64
N PHE A 218 -1.90 -22.15 -8.47
CA PHE A 218 -2.99 -21.40 -7.84
C PHE A 218 -3.48 -20.27 -8.75
N LEU A 219 -2.58 -19.40 -9.19
CA LEU A 219 -2.92 -18.28 -10.07
C LEU A 219 -3.56 -18.79 -11.36
N LYS A 220 -2.93 -19.78 -12.03
CA LYS A 220 -3.46 -20.38 -13.27
C LYS A 220 -4.91 -20.84 -13.12
N LEU A 221 -5.18 -21.70 -12.13
CA LEU A 221 -6.52 -22.23 -11.86
C LEU A 221 -7.53 -21.10 -11.58
N CYS A 222 -7.15 -20.12 -10.77
CA CYS A 222 -8.00 -18.98 -10.47
C CYS A 222 -8.36 -18.17 -11.72
N SER A 223 -7.41 -17.87 -12.63
CA SER A 223 -7.75 -17.15 -13.87
C SER A 223 -8.57 -17.94 -14.86
N GLU A 224 -8.36 -19.24 -14.95
CA GLU A 224 -9.03 -20.08 -15.94
C GLU A 224 -10.48 -20.32 -15.52
N MET A 225 -10.73 -20.43 -14.21
CA MET A 225 -12.03 -20.79 -13.68
C MET A 225 -12.83 -19.57 -13.20
N PHE A 226 -12.17 -18.56 -12.62
CA PHE A 226 -12.81 -17.37 -12.04
C PHE A 226 -12.07 -16.06 -12.40
N PRO A 227 -11.94 -15.71 -13.71
CA PRO A 227 -11.16 -14.56 -14.20
C PRO A 227 -11.65 -13.17 -13.76
N LYS A 228 -12.72 -13.11 -12.97
CA LYS A 228 -13.30 -11.85 -12.46
C LYS A 228 -13.33 -11.76 -10.94
N SER A 229 -12.95 -12.85 -10.26
CA SER A 229 -12.79 -12.86 -8.80
C SER A 229 -11.59 -12.02 -8.37
N THR A 230 -11.63 -11.50 -7.14
CA THR A 230 -10.46 -10.87 -6.51
C THR A 230 -9.49 -11.96 -6.07
N ILE A 231 -8.23 -11.80 -6.43
CA ILE A 231 -7.16 -12.68 -5.97
C ILE A 231 -6.50 -12.03 -4.76
N SER A 232 -6.49 -12.74 -3.64
CA SER A 232 -5.89 -12.31 -2.38
C SER A 232 -4.61 -13.10 -2.14
N LEU A 233 -3.45 -12.46 -2.28
CA LEU A 233 -2.15 -13.13 -2.24
C LEU A 233 -1.43 -12.79 -0.94
N GLY A 234 -1.09 -13.82 -0.17
CA GLY A 234 -0.40 -13.68 1.09
C GLY A 234 0.96 -14.36 1.11
N TRP A 235 1.58 -14.28 2.28
CA TRP A 235 2.75 -15.05 2.63
C TRP A 235 2.41 -15.90 3.83
N THR A 236 2.98 -17.10 3.89
CA THR A 236 2.99 -17.86 5.15
C THR A 236 3.78 -17.06 6.19
N VAL A 237 3.28 -16.99 7.43
CA VAL A 237 3.90 -16.21 8.52
C VAL A 237 4.04 -17.10 9.75
N SER A 238 5.16 -16.97 10.47
CA SER A 238 5.31 -17.55 11.80
C SER A 238 5.49 -16.46 12.85
N LEU A 239 4.82 -16.65 14.00
CA LEU A 239 4.99 -15.81 15.19
C LEU A 239 6.28 -16.13 15.95
N GLU A 240 6.89 -17.29 15.66
CA GLU A 240 8.15 -17.72 16.23
C GLU A 240 9.30 -16.94 15.58
N GLY A 241 10.18 -16.33 16.37
CA GLY A 241 11.35 -15.61 15.87
C GLY A 241 11.34 -14.11 16.14
N LYS A 242 12.46 -13.48 15.79
CA LYS A 242 12.71 -12.05 16.02
C LYS A 242 12.20 -11.16 14.89
N GLU A 243 12.17 -11.66 13.65
CA GLU A 243 11.80 -10.85 12.47
C GLU A 243 10.28 -10.82 12.28
N ARG A 244 9.62 -9.74 12.68
CA ARG A 244 8.16 -9.62 12.55
C ARG A 244 7.80 -8.57 11.50
N GLN A 245 8.34 -8.73 10.30
CA GLN A 245 8.29 -7.68 9.28
C GLN A 245 8.57 -8.22 7.88
N TYR A 246 7.80 -7.75 6.90
CA TYR A 246 8.06 -7.92 5.48
C TYR A 246 9.28 -7.07 5.05
N SER A 247 10.24 -7.70 4.38
CA SER A 247 11.49 -7.11 3.92
C SER A 247 11.37 -6.73 2.44
N TRP A 248 12.37 -6.03 1.91
CA TRP A 248 12.45 -5.76 0.47
C TRP A 248 12.43 -7.04 -0.37
N ALA A 249 13.10 -8.11 0.09
CA ALA A 249 13.08 -9.40 -0.61
C ALA A 249 11.66 -9.98 -0.69
N HIS A 250 10.91 -9.97 0.41
CA HIS A 250 9.53 -10.47 0.44
C HIS A 250 8.62 -9.75 -0.57
N VAL A 251 8.67 -8.41 -0.59
CA VAL A 251 7.76 -7.64 -1.45
C VAL A 251 8.17 -7.66 -2.92
N ILE A 252 9.46 -7.77 -3.23
CA ILE A 252 9.96 -7.88 -4.60
C ILE A 252 9.61 -9.23 -5.20
N GLU A 253 9.72 -10.32 -4.43
CA GLU A 253 9.30 -11.64 -4.88
C GLU A 253 7.79 -11.65 -5.20
N MET A 254 6.97 -11.02 -4.36
CA MET A 254 5.54 -10.83 -4.61
C MET A 254 5.29 -9.95 -5.84
N TYR A 255 6.04 -8.85 -5.99
CA TYR A 255 5.98 -8.01 -7.19
C TYR A 255 6.23 -8.82 -8.46
N HIS A 256 7.30 -9.62 -8.54
CA HIS A 256 7.58 -10.45 -9.71
C HIS A 256 6.49 -11.49 -9.97
N THR A 257 5.94 -12.07 -8.91
CA THR A 257 4.83 -13.03 -9.02
C THR A 257 3.60 -12.37 -9.63
N ILE A 258 3.24 -11.18 -9.15
CA ILE A 258 2.11 -10.40 -9.64
C ILE A 258 2.38 -9.85 -11.05
N ASP A 259 3.56 -9.32 -11.32
CA ASP A 259 3.92 -8.72 -12.60
C ASP A 259 3.93 -9.77 -13.73
N LYS A 260 4.58 -10.92 -13.51
CA LYS A 260 4.53 -12.08 -14.41
C LYS A 260 3.10 -12.53 -14.70
N TRP A 261 2.19 -12.30 -13.76
CA TRP A 261 0.77 -12.63 -13.87
C TRP A 261 -0.05 -11.57 -14.60
N ILE A 262 0.05 -10.30 -14.19
CA ILE A 262 -0.67 -9.15 -14.77
C ILE A 262 -0.28 -8.94 -16.23
N LEU A 263 1.01 -9.06 -16.57
CA LEU A 263 1.53 -8.90 -17.93
C LEU A 263 0.93 -9.91 -18.93
N LYS A 264 0.30 -11.00 -18.45
CA LYS A 264 -0.50 -11.93 -19.27
C LYS A 264 -1.92 -11.42 -19.57
N LYS A 265 -2.16 -10.11 -19.48
CA LYS A 265 -3.43 -9.40 -19.78
C LYS A 265 -4.63 -9.87 -18.95
N ARG A 266 -4.42 -10.31 -17.71
CA ARG A 266 -5.50 -10.68 -16.79
C ARG A 266 -5.89 -9.46 -15.95
N LYS A 267 -7.10 -8.93 -16.15
CA LYS A 267 -7.65 -7.76 -15.43
C LYS A 267 -8.26 -8.12 -14.06
N GLN A 268 -7.74 -9.13 -13.38
CA GLN A 268 -8.27 -9.52 -12.08
C GLN A 268 -7.85 -8.50 -11.02
N PRO A 269 -8.77 -8.06 -10.14
CA PRO A 269 -8.38 -7.28 -8.98
C PRO A 269 -7.50 -8.12 -8.06
N VAL A 270 -6.45 -7.51 -7.52
CA VAL A 270 -5.51 -8.15 -6.59
C VAL A 270 -5.55 -7.39 -5.26
N THR A 271 -5.56 -8.14 -4.17
CA THR A 271 -5.22 -7.63 -2.85
C THR A 271 -4.02 -8.41 -2.30
N ILE A 272 -3.17 -7.74 -1.53
CA ILE A 272 -2.03 -8.33 -0.85
C ILE A 272 -2.44 -8.55 0.61
N ALA A 273 -2.49 -9.80 1.05
CA ALA A 273 -2.86 -10.19 2.40
C ALA A 273 -1.63 -10.14 3.32
N VAL A 274 -1.67 -9.28 4.33
CA VAL A 274 -0.56 -9.05 5.26
C VAL A 274 -0.97 -9.31 6.70
N ALA A 275 -0.13 -10.00 7.45
CA ALA A 275 -0.32 -10.21 8.87
C ALA A 275 -0.18 -8.87 9.61
N ALA A 276 -1.22 -8.45 10.33
CA ALA A 276 -1.25 -7.18 11.03
C ALA A 276 -0.16 -7.04 12.11
N CYS A 277 0.32 -8.16 12.66
CA CYS A 277 1.45 -8.17 13.60
C CYS A 277 2.80 -7.86 12.94
N CYS A 278 2.87 -7.78 11.60
CA CYS A 278 4.09 -7.59 10.85
C CYS A 278 4.20 -6.22 10.14
N ILE A 279 3.30 -5.27 10.45
CA ILE A 279 3.14 -4.05 9.64
C ILE A 279 4.05 -2.89 10.07
N LYS A 280 4.43 -2.87 11.36
CA LYS A 280 5.07 -1.72 12.01
C LYS A 280 6.24 -1.14 11.22
N TYR A 281 7.09 -2.01 10.67
CA TYR A 281 8.30 -1.64 9.94
C TYR A 281 8.28 -2.07 8.48
N SER A 282 7.10 -2.40 7.94
CA SER A 282 6.94 -2.91 6.57
C SER A 282 6.22 -1.94 5.64
N ILE A 283 5.76 -0.79 6.16
CA ILE A 283 4.98 0.16 5.36
C ILE A 283 5.72 0.65 4.12
N PRO A 284 7.01 1.04 4.14
CA PRO A 284 7.68 1.48 2.91
C PRO A 284 7.70 0.40 1.82
N GLN A 285 7.99 -0.85 2.20
CA GLN A 285 8.04 -2.01 1.30
C GLN A 285 6.65 -2.33 0.74
N LEU A 286 5.63 -2.38 1.60
CA LEU A 286 4.26 -2.69 1.22
C LEU A 286 3.64 -1.57 0.36
N LYS A 287 3.95 -0.30 0.68
CA LYS A 287 3.49 0.85 -0.09
C LYS A 287 4.10 0.83 -1.49
N TRP A 288 5.41 0.61 -1.60
CA TRP A 288 6.07 0.40 -2.89
C TRP A 288 5.37 -0.72 -3.69
N LEU A 289 5.13 -1.88 -3.09
CA LEU A 289 4.47 -2.99 -3.76
C LEU A 289 3.06 -2.64 -4.27
N THR A 290 2.25 -1.95 -3.47
CA THR A 290 0.91 -1.50 -3.89
C THR A 290 0.96 -0.42 -4.96
N ASP A 291 1.95 0.48 -4.90
CA ASP A 291 2.15 1.52 -5.91
C ASP A 291 2.50 0.87 -7.27
N MET A 292 3.36 -0.17 -7.27
CA MET A 292 3.84 -0.81 -8.50
C MET A 292 2.81 -1.75 -9.13
N THR A 293 2.00 -2.43 -8.30
CA THR A 293 1.03 -3.41 -8.79
C THR A 293 -0.38 -2.85 -8.96
N GLY A 294 -0.67 -1.68 -8.37
CA GLY A 294 -2.01 -1.15 -8.25
C GLY A 294 -2.92 -1.94 -7.30
N ALA A 295 -2.41 -2.99 -6.65
CA ALA A 295 -3.15 -3.85 -5.75
C ALA A 295 -3.68 -3.10 -4.51
N SER A 296 -4.70 -3.67 -3.88
CA SER A 296 -5.12 -3.27 -2.55
C SER A 296 -4.36 -4.04 -1.46
N LEU A 297 -4.48 -3.62 -0.21
CA LEU A 297 -3.89 -4.25 0.97
C LEU A 297 -5.00 -4.76 1.89
N THR A 298 -4.90 -6.01 2.34
CA THR A 298 -5.79 -6.59 3.33
C THR A 298 -4.98 -7.00 4.55
N LEU A 299 -5.26 -6.39 5.69
CA LEU A 299 -4.66 -6.78 6.97
C LEU A 299 -5.45 -7.92 7.58
N TRP A 300 -4.76 -8.99 7.97
CA TRP A 300 -5.36 -10.11 8.66
C TRP A 300 -4.67 -10.40 10.00
N SER A 301 -5.38 -11.01 10.94
CA SER A 301 -4.80 -11.39 12.22
C SER A 301 -5.55 -12.55 12.85
N HIS A 302 -4.82 -13.47 13.49
CA HIS A 302 -5.39 -14.42 14.44
C HIS A 302 -5.54 -13.76 15.82
N GLU A 303 -6.39 -14.32 16.70
CA GLU A 303 -6.61 -13.81 18.07
C GLU A 303 -5.32 -13.77 18.91
N SER A 304 -4.39 -14.69 18.65
CA SER A 304 -3.10 -14.79 19.34
C SER A 304 -2.06 -13.76 18.87
N HIS A 305 -2.32 -13.03 17.78
CA HIS A 305 -1.38 -12.06 17.24
C HIS A 305 -1.31 -10.82 18.14
N LEU A 306 -0.09 -10.32 18.38
CA LEU A 306 0.10 -9.02 19.03
C LEU A 306 -0.07 -7.91 17.98
N VAL A 307 -1.29 -7.40 17.84
CA VAL A 307 -1.61 -6.29 16.93
C VAL A 307 -1.66 -4.98 17.72
N GLN A 308 -0.79 -4.04 17.34
CA GLN A 308 -0.80 -2.70 17.95
C GLN A 308 -1.77 -1.78 17.21
N LEU A 309 -2.66 -1.13 17.97
CA LEU A 309 -3.62 -0.16 17.43
C LEU A 309 -2.92 0.98 16.68
N ALA A 310 -1.85 1.54 17.25
CA ALA A 310 -1.12 2.65 16.66
C ALA A 310 -0.55 2.30 15.27
N ASP A 311 -0.02 1.08 15.10
CA ASP A 311 0.55 0.62 13.84
C ASP A 311 -0.54 0.42 12.77
N THR A 312 -1.70 -0.09 13.18
CA THR A 312 -2.86 -0.29 12.29
C THR A 312 -3.47 1.04 11.85
N LEU A 313 -3.62 2.00 12.77
CA LEU A 313 -4.09 3.35 12.45
C LEU A 313 -3.09 4.09 11.55
N TYR A 314 -1.78 3.89 11.76
CA TYR A 314 -0.76 4.44 10.88
C TYR A 314 -0.83 3.83 9.47
N THR A 315 -1.14 2.54 9.35
CA THR A 315 -1.43 1.93 8.04
C THR A 315 -2.68 2.55 7.40
N GLN A 316 -3.76 2.78 8.17
CA GLN A 316 -4.94 3.48 7.66
C GLN A 316 -4.66 4.93 7.21
N TYR A 317 -3.68 5.59 7.83
CA TYR A 317 -3.22 6.91 7.42
C TYR A 317 -2.41 6.87 6.11
N LYS A 318 -1.63 5.81 5.90
CA LYS A 318 -0.68 5.69 4.78
C LYS A 318 -1.28 5.12 3.48
N PHE A 319 -2.34 4.33 3.57
CA PHE A 319 -2.94 3.67 2.41
C PHE A 319 -4.29 4.31 2.01
N PRO A 320 -4.62 4.37 0.71
CA PRO A 320 -5.91 4.90 0.26
C PRO A 320 -7.08 4.12 0.87
N LYS A 321 -8.10 4.83 1.36
CA LYS A 321 -9.26 4.21 2.03
C LYS A 321 -9.98 3.15 1.18
N ASN A 322 -10.01 3.32 -0.14
CA ASN A 322 -10.65 2.39 -1.07
C ASN A 322 -9.76 1.18 -1.45
N LYS A 323 -8.55 1.10 -0.88
CA LYS A 323 -7.57 0.04 -1.14
C LYS A 323 -7.05 -0.62 0.14
N LEU A 324 -7.68 -0.40 1.29
CA LEU A 324 -7.27 -1.00 2.55
C LEU A 324 -8.45 -1.74 3.19
N TYR A 325 -8.29 -3.02 3.48
CA TYR A 325 -9.31 -3.88 4.09
C TYR A 325 -8.78 -4.49 5.40
N PHE A 326 -9.68 -4.78 6.35
CA PHE A 326 -9.35 -5.34 7.65
C PHE A 326 -10.11 -6.65 7.92
N ASP A 327 -9.48 -7.79 7.65
CA ASP A 327 -9.94 -9.13 7.97
C ASP A 327 -9.30 -9.62 9.28
N LEU A 328 -9.61 -8.91 10.37
CA LEU A 328 -8.96 -9.08 11.66
C LEU A 328 -9.86 -9.88 12.62
N ALA A 329 -9.24 -10.53 13.60
CA ALA A 329 -9.93 -11.15 14.71
C ALA A 329 -10.79 -10.12 15.47
N GLN A 330 -11.89 -10.59 16.06
CA GLN A 330 -12.92 -9.72 16.63
C GLN A 330 -12.38 -8.78 17.72
N ASN A 331 -11.48 -9.27 18.57
CA ASN A 331 -10.83 -8.47 19.61
C ASN A 331 -10.02 -7.28 19.03
N HIS A 332 -9.32 -7.48 17.91
CA HIS A 332 -8.56 -6.44 17.23
C HIS A 332 -9.48 -5.44 16.49
N LEU A 333 -10.54 -5.93 15.83
CA LEU A 333 -11.52 -5.06 15.16
C LEU A 333 -12.21 -4.11 16.13
N LEU A 334 -12.59 -4.59 17.31
CA LEU A 334 -13.26 -3.76 18.32
C LEU A 334 -12.39 -2.56 18.73
N GLN A 335 -11.09 -2.78 18.95
CA GLN A 335 -10.15 -1.70 19.30
C GLN A 335 -10.05 -0.66 18.17
N ILE A 336 -9.96 -1.10 16.92
CA ILE A 336 -9.87 -0.20 15.76
C ILE A 336 -11.16 0.59 15.57
N ASN A 337 -12.31 -0.07 15.69
CA ASN A 337 -13.63 0.55 15.50
C ASN A 337 -13.89 1.68 16.50
N GLN A 338 -13.42 1.54 17.75
CA GLN A 338 -13.50 2.58 18.77
C GLN A 338 -12.71 3.85 18.42
N HIS A 339 -11.68 3.75 17.56
CA HIS A 339 -10.76 4.84 17.24
C HIS A 339 -10.82 5.31 15.77
N ARG A 340 -11.82 4.86 14.98
CA ARG A 340 -11.94 5.17 13.54
C ARG A 340 -12.00 6.66 13.18
N GLY A 341 -12.28 7.54 14.14
CA GLY A 341 -12.31 9.00 13.96
C GLY A 341 -11.07 9.74 14.48
N ASP A 342 -10.21 9.09 15.26
CA ASP A 342 -9.20 9.73 16.10
C ASP A 342 -7.78 9.31 15.68
N LYS A 343 -7.42 9.69 14.45
CA LYS A 343 -6.29 9.05 13.75
C LYS A 343 -4.93 9.56 14.19
N LEU A 344 -4.76 10.86 14.42
CA LEU A 344 -3.41 11.45 14.51
C LEU A 344 -2.80 11.42 15.91
N HIS A 345 -3.60 11.49 16.98
CA HIS A 345 -3.05 11.58 18.33
C HIS A 345 -2.59 10.22 18.89
N VAL A 346 -3.11 9.11 18.34
CA VAL A 346 -2.73 7.73 18.71
C VAL A 346 -1.48 7.26 17.95
N ILE A 347 -1.22 7.85 16.77
CA ILE A 347 -0.04 7.52 15.98
C ILE A 347 1.19 8.17 16.62
N ASN A 348 2.27 7.38 16.77
CA ASN A 348 3.53 7.90 17.27
C ASN A 348 4.05 9.03 16.34
N PRO A 349 4.26 10.27 16.84
CA PRO A 349 4.72 11.40 16.02
C PRO A 349 6.03 11.15 15.27
N THR A 350 6.86 10.25 15.80
CA THR A 350 8.12 9.85 15.17
C THR A 350 7.90 9.21 13.79
N PHE A 351 6.81 8.45 13.61
CA PHE A 351 6.46 7.87 12.32
C PHE A 351 5.91 8.89 11.34
N LEU A 352 5.14 9.87 11.82
CA LEU A 352 4.60 10.96 10.99
C LEU A 352 5.71 11.86 10.44
N ASN A 353 6.78 12.04 11.22
CA ASN A 353 7.94 12.85 10.84
C ASN A 353 9.07 12.04 10.20
N LYS A 354 8.87 10.74 9.91
CA LYS A 354 9.90 9.92 9.26
C LYS A 354 10.15 10.49 7.86
N GLU A 355 11.41 10.84 7.58
CA GLU A 355 11.83 11.22 6.24
C GLU A 355 11.71 10.01 5.30
N VAL A 356 11.23 10.25 4.09
CA VAL A 356 10.97 9.23 3.08
C VAL A 356 11.54 9.67 1.74
N PHE A 357 11.70 8.71 0.81
CA PHE A 357 12.03 8.97 -0.58
C PHE A 357 11.11 10.05 -1.17
N LYS A 358 11.70 11.02 -1.88
CA LYS A 358 10.95 12.14 -2.51
C LYS A 358 10.96 11.99 -4.03
N PRO A 359 10.00 11.27 -4.64
CA PRO A 359 10.02 11.00 -6.09
C PRO A 359 10.09 12.28 -6.94
N LYS A 360 9.51 13.38 -6.46
CA LYS A 360 9.52 14.70 -7.14
C LYS A 360 10.90 15.36 -7.24
N GLN A 361 11.93 14.83 -6.60
CA GLN A 361 13.31 15.31 -6.74
C GLN A 361 14.08 14.54 -7.84
N TRP A 362 13.53 13.43 -8.33
CA TRP A 362 14.25 12.48 -9.16
C TRP A 362 13.55 12.23 -10.49
N LYS A 363 14.34 12.08 -11.54
CA LYS A 363 13.94 11.59 -12.85
C LYS A 363 14.61 10.25 -13.08
N VAL A 364 13.84 9.26 -13.52
CA VAL A 364 14.42 7.97 -13.90
C VAL A 364 14.91 8.01 -15.33
N MET A 365 16.10 7.47 -15.58
CA MET A 365 16.74 7.41 -16.89
C MET A 365 17.24 5.99 -17.16
N THR A 366 17.00 5.49 -18.37
CA THR A 366 17.37 4.14 -18.80
C THR A 366 18.42 4.20 -19.90
N GLY A 367 19.31 3.20 -19.94
CA GLY A 367 20.27 3.03 -21.04
C GLY A 367 19.63 2.62 -22.37
N GLU A 368 18.39 2.10 -22.33
CA GLU A 368 17.62 1.67 -23.51
C GLU A 368 16.43 2.59 -23.76
N LYS A 369 16.20 2.95 -25.03
CA LYS A 369 15.20 3.97 -25.44
C LYS A 369 13.73 3.60 -25.16
N ASN A 370 13.40 2.38 -24.71
CA ASN A 370 12.01 1.91 -24.62
C ASN A 370 11.71 0.99 -23.41
N THR A 371 12.53 1.02 -22.34
CA THR A 371 12.18 0.33 -21.09
C THR A 371 11.50 1.31 -20.15
N GLU A 372 10.26 1.03 -19.74
CA GLU A 372 9.62 1.80 -18.66
C GLU A 372 10.32 1.43 -17.34
N PRO A 373 10.88 2.38 -16.60
CA PRO A 373 11.43 2.10 -15.29
C PRO A 373 10.28 1.99 -14.28
N LEU A 374 9.71 0.79 -14.14
CA LEU A 374 8.48 0.55 -13.38
C LEU A 374 8.69 0.36 -11.86
N HIS A 375 9.67 1.02 -11.24
CA HIS A 375 10.04 0.72 -9.84
C HIS A 375 10.13 1.93 -8.90
N ILE A 376 9.54 3.07 -9.28
CA ILE A 376 9.49 4.29 -8.45
C ILE A 376 8.13 4.45 -7.75
N GLY A 377 8.07 4.14 -6.46
CA GLY A 377 6.89 4.35 -5.62
C GLY A 377 6.78 5.78 -5.09
N GLU A 378 5.71 6.04 -4.35
CA GLU A 378 5.45 7.37 -3.77
C GLU A 378 6.39 7.72 -2.61
N GLU A 379 6.85 6.70 -1.87
CA GLU A 379 7.67 6.86 -0.66
C GLU A 379 8.92 5.95 -0.65
N ALA A 380 9.16 5.19 -1.72
CA ALA A 380 10.35 4.35 -1.86
C ALA A 380 10.63 4.00 -3.32
N VAL A 381 11.84 3.54 -3.61
CA VAL A 381 12.28 3.11 -4.94
C VAL A 381 13.09 1.82 -4.82
N VAL A 382 12.95 0.93 -5.81
CA VAL A 382 13.83 -0.22 -5.97
C VAL A 382 14.73 0.04 -7.17
N LEU A 383 16.05 -0.02 -6.96
CA LEU A 383 17.07 0.03 -7.99
C LEU A 383 17.50 -1.40 -8.34
N GLY A 384 17.57 -1.75 -9.63
CA GLY A 384 18.02 -3.07 -10.08
C GLY A 384 17.28 -3.58 -11.32
N TYR A 385 17.61 -4.78 -11.81
CA TYR A 385 16.99 -5.47 -12.97
C TYR A 385 17.30 -4.93 -14.35
N ASN A 386 17.38 -3.60 -14.53
CA ASN A 386 17.69 -2.94 -15.80
C ASN A 386 18.80 -1.90 -15.61
N ASP A 387 19.44 -1.49 -16.71
CA ASP A 387 20.43 -0.40 -16.70
C ASP A 387 19.71 0.95 -16.58
N PHE A 388 19.38 1.35 -15.36
CA PHE A 388 18.76 2.64 -15.08
C PHE A 388 19.40 3.37 -13.90
N MET A 389 19.22 4.68 -13.90
CA MET A 389 19.70 5.60 -12.87
C MET A 389 18.60 6.58 -12.46
N LEU A 390 18.73 7.12 -11.26
CA LEU A 390 18.01 8.30 -10.82
C LEU A 390 18.90 9.52 -11.04
N VAL A 391 18.37 10.55 -11.68
CA VAL A 391 19.02 11.84 -11.87
C VAL A 391 18.20 12.90 -11.17
N SER A 392 18.83 13.80 -10.41
CA SER A 392 18.12 14.92 -9.79
C SER A 392 17.43 15.77 -10.86
N ILE A 393 16.21 16.23 -10.59
CA ILE A 393 15.49 17.11 -11.52
C ILE A 393 16.15 18.49 -11.59
N ASN A 394 16.62 18.98 -10.45
CA ASN A 394 17.28 20.27 -10.33
C ASN A 394 18.80 20.13 -10.23
N GLN A 395 19.47 21.22 -10.54
CA GLN A 395 20.89 21.41 -10.32
C GLN A 395 21.14 21.77 -8.85
N HIS A 396 22.18 21.19 -8.27
CA HIS A 396 22.58 21.38 -6.88
C HIS A 396 24.06 21.78 -6.83
N ILE A 397 24.31 23.09 -6.83
CA ILE A 397 25.65 23.67 -6.82
C ILE A 397 25.96 24.16 -5.40
N ALA A 398 26.85 23.45 -4.70
CA ALA A 398 27.25 23.83 -3.35
C ALA A 398 28.02 25.17 -3.32
N THR A 399 27.74 25.98 -2.31
CA THR A 399 28.49 27.18 -1.95
C THR A 399 28.82 27.14 -0.46
N THR A 400 29.78 27.95 -0.02
CA THR A 400 30.14 28.03 1.40
C THR A 400 28.99 28.47 2.31
N THR A 401 27.96 29.13 1.75
CA THR A 401 26.76 29.58 2.46
C THR A 401 25.51 28.73 2.19
N SER A 402 25.56 27.79 1.25
CA SER A 402 24.47 26.89 0.89
C SER A 402 25.07 25.54 0.48
N PRO A 403 25.39 24.68 1.46
CA PRO A 403 25.92 23.35 1.21
C PRO A 403 24.83 22.42 0.67
N VAL A 404 25.23 21.41 -0.10
CA VAL A 404 24.32 20.37 -0.60
C VAL A 404 24.44 19.15 0.30
N VAL A 405 23.31 18.63 0.78
CA VAL A 405 23.22 17.43 1.61
C VAL A 405 22.34 16.39 0.94
N ILE A 406 22.89 15.20 0.70
CA ILE A 406 22.18 14.05 0.16
C ILE A 406 22.09 12.99 1.25
N ASN A 407 20.88 12.68 1.69
CA ASN A 407 20.65 11.63 2.68
C ASN A 407 19.95 10.45 2.02
N GLY A 408 20.31 9.24 2.45
CA GLY A 408 19.57 8.05 2.04
C GLY A 408 19.67 6.89 3.02
N HIS A 409 18.69 6.01 2.90
CA HIS A 409 18.61 4.74 3.60
C HIS A 409 18.38 3.64 2.56
N ILE A 410 19.28 2.68 2.51
CA ILE A 410 19.37 1.67 1.48
C ILE A 410 19.50 0.28 2.10
N GLN A 411 18.78 -0.68 1.54
CA GLN A 411 18.97 -2.10 1.79
C GLN A 411 19.29 -2.80 0.48
N PHE A 412 20.46 -3.43 0.39
CA PHE A 412 20.83 -4.32 -0.70
C PHE A 412 20.15 -5.68 -0.52
N MET A 413 19.71 -6.25 -1.62
CA MET A 413 19.17 -7.61 -1.67
C MET A 413 20.29 -8.53 -2.07
N ASP A 414 20.39 -9.69 -1.43
CA ASP A 414 21.52 -10.59 -1.57
C ASP A 414 21.22 -11.67 -2.62
N PRO A 415 21.80 -11.63 -3.85
CA PRO A 415 21.36 -12.58 -4.85
C PRO A 415 22.35 -13.73 -5.07
N LYS A 416 23.68 -13.54 -4.91
CA LYS A 416 24.71 -14.51 -5.34
C LYS A 416 26.06 -14.24 -4.65
N PRO A 417 26.97 -15.25 -4.56
CA PRO A 417 28.35 -15.04 -4.13
C PRO A 417 29.00 -13.89 -4.92
N ASP A 418 29.70 -13.04 -4.19
CA ASP A 418 30.28 -11.79 -4.68
C ASP A 418 31.21 -12.06 -5.87
N PRO A 419 30.91 -11.56 -7.07
CA PRO A 419 31.88 -11.55 -8.16
C PRO A 419 33.08 -10.67 -7.76
N LYS A 420 34.24 -10.89 -8.37
CA LYS A 420 35.36 -9.96 -8.20
C LYS A 420 34.97 -8.60 -8.80
N GLY A 421 34.94 -7.54 -8.00
CA GLY A 421 34.68 -6.18 -8.49
C GLY A 421 33.96 -5.28 -7.49
N GLU A 422 33.71 -4.04 -7.90
CA GLU A 422 32.88 -3.10 -7.17
C GLU A 422 31.40 -3.35 -7.51
N HIS A 423 30.66 -3.88 -6.53
CA HIS A 423 29.23 -4.16 -6.59
C HIS A 423 28.50 -3.40 -5.47
N GLY A 424 27.68 -2.43 -5.84
CA GLY A 424 26.94 -1.61 -4.89
C GLY A 424 26.23 -0.44 -5.54
N LEU A 425 26.08 0.63 -4.76
CA LEU A 425 25.47 1.88 -5.18
C LEU A 425 26.55 2.91 -5.53
N GLU A 426 26.40 3.57 -6.67
CA GLU A 426 27.20 4.72 -7.08
C GLU A 426 26.37 6.00 -6.97
N ILE A 427 26.91 7.01 -6.30
CA ILE A 427 26.30 8.32 -6.17
C ILE A 427 27.28 9.35 -6.73
N TYR A 428 26.98 9.90 -7.90
CA TYR A 428 27.78 10.96 -8.53
C TYR A 428 27.25 12.33 -8.13
N ILE A 429 28.17 13.21 -7.76
CA ILE A 429 27.90 14.58 -7.35
C ILE A 429 28.70 15.52 -8.22
N ARG A 430 28.15 16.72 -8.46
CA ARG A 430 28.65 17.66 -9.46
C ARG A 430 28.77 17.00 -10.84
N ALA A 431 27.76 16.19 -11.20
CA ALA A 431 27.69 15.54 -12.50
C ALA A 431 27.03 16.47 -13.54
N PRO A 432 27.37 16.36 -14.83
CA PRO A 432 26.60 17.01 -15.89
C PRO A 432 25.24 16.37 -16.06
N TYR A 433 24.36 17.05 -16.80
CA TYR A 433 23.18 16.38 -17.32
C TYR A 433 23.58 15.31 -18.36
N LEU A 434 23.30 14.05 -18.08
CA LEU A 434 23.50 12.95 -19.04
C LEU A 434 22.16 12.59 -19.68
N ARG A 435 22.07 12.59 -21.02
CA ARG A 435 20.82 12.23 -21.72
C ARG A 435 20.60 10.72 -21.84
N TYR A 436 21.64 9.90 -22.03
CA TYR A 436 21.55 8.44 -22.28
C TYR A 436 22.82 7.66 -21.89
N LYS A 437 23.70 8.23 -21.05
CA LYS A 437 25.00 7.63 -20.74
C LYS A 437 24.97 7.05 -19.33
N THR A 438 24.95 5.72 -19.22
CA THR A 438 24.91 4.98 -17.95
C THR A 438 26.28 4.62 -17.38
N LYS A 439 27.33 4.74 -18.19
CA LYS A 439 28.71 4.39 -17.81
C LYS A 439 29.65 5.55 -18.07
N GLY A 440 30.76 5.63 -17.34
CA GLY A 440 31.76 6.69 -17.55
C GLY A 440 31.18 8.09 -17.28
N ILE A 441 30.42 8.19 -16.19
CA ILE A 441 29.81 9.42 -15.69
C ILE A 441 30.94 10.29 -15.12
N PRO A 442 31.12 11.53 -15.59
CA PRO A 442 32.06 12.45 -14.98
C PRO A 442 31.46 13.06 -13.71
N GLY A 443 32.26 13.13 -12.65
CA GLY A 443 31.85 13.73 -11.38
C GLY A 443 32.64 13.21 -10.20
N ILE A 444 32.20 13.56 -8.99
CA ILE A 444 32.71 12.99 -7.74
C ILE A 444 31.85 11.77 -7.41
N ARG A 445 32.42 10.57 -7.54
CA ARG A 445 31.75 9.29 -7.28
C ARG A 445 31.91 8.92 -5.82
N CYS A 446 30.80 8.91 -5.07
CA CYS A 446 30.67 8.30 -3.76
C CYS A 446 30.09 6.90 -3.94
N PHE A 447 30.88 5.87 -3.71
CA PHE A 447 30.48 4.49 -3.91
C PHE A 447 30.27 3.79 -2.56
N LEU A 448 29.14 3.10 -2.42
CA LEU A 448 28.79 2.26 -1.27
C LEU A 448 28.58 0.82 -1.73
N GLY A 449 29.51 -0.06 -1.36
CA GLY A 449 29.46 -1.47 -1.70
C GLY A 449 28.42 -2.23 -0.90
N ARG A 450 27.92 -3.33 -1.45
CA ARG A 450 26.94 -4.21 -0.78
C ARG A 450 27.38 -4.65 0.61
N LYS A 451 28.68 -4.87 0.81
CA LYS A 451 29.31 -5.28 2.07
C LYS A 451 29.82 -4.11 2.92
N GLY A 452 29.49 -2.88 2.56
CA GLY A 452 29.83 -1.68 3.35
C GLY A 452 31.22 -1.11 3.10
N TYR A 453 31.92 -1.54 2.04
CA TYR A 453 33.13 -0.82 1.62
C TYR A 453 32.74 0.49 0.93
N MET A 454 33.50 1.55 1.16
CA MET A 454 33.19 2.90 0.69
C MET A 454 34.33 3.44 -0.17
N LYS A 455 34.03 4.31 -1.13
CA LYS A 455 35.05 4.98 -1.95
C LYS A 455 34.61 6.38 -2.37
N ILE A 456 35.55 7.31 -2.43
CA ILE A 456 35.36 8.62 -3.07
C ILE A 456 36.41 8.80 -4.18
N SER A 457 35.98 8.92 -5.43
CA SER A 457 36.88 9.18 -6.57
C SER A 457 36.42 10.33 -7.43
N LEU A 458 37.37 11.06 -8.03
CA LEU A 458 37.08 11.90 -9.19
C LEU A 458 37.12 11.03 -10.44
N GLU A 459 35.97 10.77 -11.03
CA GLU A 459 35.84 9.90 -12.21
C GLU A 459 35.70 10.76 -13.46
N ASN A 460 36.45 10.42 -14.52
CA ASN A 460 36.37 11.06 -15.83
C ASN A 460 36.47 12.62 -15.77
N MET A 461 37.29 13.15 -14.87
CA MET A 461 37.47 14.59 -14.64
C MET A 461 38.93 15.03 -14.78
N PRO A 462 39.22 16.28 -15.21
CA PRO A 462 40.59 16.79 -15.26
C PRO A 462 41.26 16.77 -13.89
N GLY A 463 42.45 16.16 -13.80
CA GLY A 463 43.20 16.04 -12.55
C GLY A 463 42.75 14.88 -11.66
N GLU A 464 42.49 13.70 -12.27
CA GLU A 464 42.13 12.44 -11.60
C GLU A 464 42.92 12.26 -10.29
N LYS A 465 42.18 12.26 -9.19
CA LYS A 465 42.68 11.85 -7.88
C LYS A 465 41.68 10.88 -7.30
N THR A 466 42.10 9.64 -7.12
CA THR A 466 41.32 8.66 -6.37
C THR A 466 41.79 8.75 -4.92
N LYS A 467 40.90 9.15 -4.00
CA LYS A 467 41.13 8.93 -2.57
C LYS A 467 40.44 7.62 -2.20
N PHE A 468 41.25 6.60 -2.03
CA PHE A 468 40.77 5.29 -1.64
C PHE A 468 40.86 5.16 -0.13
N ASP A 469 39.80 4.65 0.49
CA ASP A 469 39.87 4.10 1.84
C ASP A 469 39.42 2.64 1.75
N ASP A 470 40.37 1.74 1.98
CA ASP A 470 40.21 0.28 1.97
C ASP A 470 39.43 -0.26 3.17
N GLN A 471 39.06 0.58 4.13
CA GLN A 471 38.57 0.09 5.40
C GLN A 471 37.10 -0.34 5.31
N LEU A 472 36.88 -1.65 5.35
CA LEU A 472 35.59 -2.34 5.51
C LEU A 472 34.76 -1.80 6.69
N LEU A 473 33.51 -1.36 6.47
CA LEU A 473 32.51 -1.31 7.54
C LEU A 473 32.03 -2.75 7.80
N LEU A 474 32.48 -3.38 8.88
CA LEU A 474 31.84 -4.60 9.39
C LEU A 474 31.70 -4.47 10.91
N PRO A 475 30.55 -4.86 11.48
CA PRO A 475 30.33 -6.29 11.66
C PRO A 475 28.89 -6.79 11.44
N ASN A 476 28.80 -7.99 10.84
CA ASN A 476 27.75 -9.00 10.99
C ASN A 476 26.48 -8.97 10.11
N ASN A 477 25.90 -7.83 9.70
CA ASN A 477 24.62 -7.81 8.93
C ASN A 477 24.65 -6.98 7.63
N GLY A 478 25.81 -6.91 6.97
CA GLY A 478 26.18 -5.93 5.93
C GLY A 478 25.37 -5.96 4.64
N HIS A 479 24.10 -5.56 4.70
CA HIS A 479 23.22 -5.34 3.54
C HIS A 479 22.30 -4.12 3.73
N CYS A 480 22.40 -3.35 4.80
CA CYS A 480 21.71 -2.07 4.88
C CYS A 480 22.51 -0.97 5.56
N TYR A 481 22.27 0.26 5.09
CA TYR A 481 23.09 1.42 5.39
C TYR A 481 22.24 2.68 5.39
N GLN A 482 22.55 3.58 6.32
CA GLN A 482 22.23 4.99 6.20
C GLN A 482 23.46 5.73 5.70
N PHE A 483 23.27 6.65 4.77
CA PHE A 483 24.35 7.50 4.29
C PHE A 483 23.96 8.97 4.25
N SER A 484 24.96 9.84 4.40
CA SER A 484 24.84 11.27 4.22
C SER A 484 26.05 11.78 3.46
N ILE A 485 25.82 12.53 2.39
CA ILE A 485 26.88 13.20 1.63
C ILE A 485 26.71 14.71 1.78
N LEU A 486 27.73 15.38 2.30
CA LEU A 486 27.78 16.82 2.50
C LEU A 486 28.84 17.43 1.57
N ASP A 487 28.41 18.28 0.65
CA ASP A 487 29.26 19.12 -0.18
C ASP A 487 29.14 20.58 0.28
N ASP A 488 30.21 21.14 0.86
CA ASP A 488 30.26 22.53 1.34
C ASP A 488 30.97 23.49 0.38
N ALA A 489 31.13 23.07 -0.87
CA ALA A 489 31.94 23.68 -1.93
C ALA A 489 33.45 23.40 -1.83
N GLY A 490 34.02 23.42 -0.63
CA GLY A 490 35.46 23.24 -0.40
C GLY A 490 35.86 21.80 -0.09
N THR A 491 34.98 21.05 0.54
CA THR A 491 35.16 19.66 0.96
C THR A 491 33.88 18.88 0.66
N LEU A 492 34.05 17.62 0.27
CA LEU A 492 32.95 16.67 0.21
C LEU A 492 33.18 15.55 1.22
N ASN A 493 32.22 15.35 2.10
CA ASN A 493 32.22 14.33 3.14
C ASN A 493 31.15 13.28 2.85
N PHE A 494 31.55 12.00 2.84
CA PHE A 494 30.65 10.87 2.67
C PHE A 494 30.61 10.06 3.98
N HIS A 495 29.48 10.15 4.65
CA HIS A 495 29.23 9.49 5.93
C HIS A 495 28.35 8.25 5.72
N VAL A 496 28.69 7.14 6.35
CA VAL A 496 27.88 5.91 6.32
C VAL A 496 27.80 5.30 7.72
N LYS A 497 26.63 4.76 8.01
CA LYS A 497 26.27 4.13 9.28
C LYS A 497 25.51 2.83 8.99
N VAL A 498 25.76 1.83 9.82
CA VAL A 498 25.03 0.56 9.84
C VAL A 498 23.96 0.66 10.94
N PRO A 499 22.66 0.76 10.60
CA PRO A 499 21.61 0.79 11.59
C PRO A 499 21.59 -0.50 12.44
N GLU A 500 21.30 -0.38 13.73
CA GLU A 500 21.06 -1.56 14.59
C GLU A 500 19.87 -2.39 14.11
N ASP A 501 18.82 -1.70 13.63
CA ASP A 501 17.63 -2.28 13.01
C ASP A 501 17.38 -1.61 11.66
N CYS A 502 17.69 -2.34 10.58
CA CYS A 502 17.54 -1.88 9.21
C CYS A 502 16.12 -1.59 8.76
N LEU A 503 15.11 -2.03 9.50
CA LEU A 503 13.71 -1.74 9.17
C LEU A 503 13.12 -0.69 10.13
N ASN A 504 13.80 -0.40 11.23
CA ASN A 504 13.54 0.73 12.11
C ASN A 504 14.78 1.61 12.30
N PRO A 505 15.21 2.34 11.26
CA PRO A 505 16.43 3.13 11.30
C PRO A 505 16.30 4.40 12.17
N VAL A 506 15.17 4.60 12.86
CA VAL A 506 15.01 5.63 13.89
C VAL A 506 15.74 5.19 15.14
N ASP A 507 17.05 5.24 15.04
CA ASP A 507 17.95 4.92 16.11
C ASP A 507 17.91 6.07 17.14
N LYS A 508 17.29 5.80 18.29
CA LYS A 508 17.11 6.80 19.35
C LYS A 508 18.41 7.07 20.13
N ASN A 509 19.45 6.25 19.96
CA ASN A 509 20.62 6.25 20.86
C ASN A 509 21.98 6.37 20.18
N SER A 510 22.12 6.17 18.87
CA SER A 510 23.46 6.30 18.24
C SER A 510 23.79 7.74 17.85
N LYS A 511 24.83 8.28 18.49
CA LYS A 511 25.46 9.53 18.09
C LYS A 511 26.55 9.24 17.05
N GLY A 512 26.41 9.83 15.86
CA GLY A 512 27.44 9.84 14.82
C GLY A 512 27.25 8.78 13.72
N PHE A 513 28.10 8.89 12.69
CA PHE A 513 28.24 7.89 11.62
C PHE A 513 29.42 6.99 11.94
N ASP A 514 29.32 5.71 11.58
CA ASP A 514 30.38 4.73 11.85
C ASP A 514 31.65 5.02 11.05
N LYS A 515 31.50 5.52 9.82
CA LYS A 515 32.63 5.96 8.98
C LYS A 515 32.34 7.22 8.19
N THR A 516 33.42 7.92 7.89
CA THR A 516 33.43 9.15 7.09
C THR A 516 34.63 9.14 6.15
N LEU A 517 34.40 9.38 4.87
CA LEU A 517 35.44 9.67 3.88
C LEU A 517 35.34 11.13 3.45
N SER A 518 36.49 11.80 3.25
CA SER A 518 36.52 13.20 2.87
C SER A 518 37.49 13.48 1.73
N ILE A 519 37.06 14.31 0.79
CA ILE A 519 37.91 14.81 -0.28
C ILE A 519 37.98 16.34 -0.26
N ASP A 520 39.20 16.86 -0.32
CA ASP A 520 39.47 18.30 -0.39
C ASP A 520 39.38 18.75 -1.85
N LEU A 521 38.50 19.71 -2.10
CA LEU A 521 38.18 20.25 -3.42
C LEU A 521 38.80 21.63 -3.64
N THR A 522 39.39 22.27 -2.63
CA THR A 522 39.95 23.63 -2.70
C THR A 522 41.07 23.77 -3.73
N LYS A 523 41.84 22.70 -3.96
CA LYS A 523 42.95 22.66 -4.92
C LYS A 523 42.55 22.08 -6.28
N THR A 524 41.29 21.67 -6.43
CA THR A 524 40.83 21.01 -7.64
C THR A 524 40.06 22.04 -8.45
N LYS A 525 40.49 22.31 -9.69
CA LYS A 525 39.77 23.19 -10.65
C LYS A 525 38.49 22.51 -11.16
N ILE A 526 37.67 21.96 -10.26
CA ILE A 526 36.35 21.43 -10.57
C ILE A 526 35.43 22.64 -10.66
N LEU A 527 35.50 23.35 -11.79
CA LEU A 527 34.42 24.25 -12.18
C LEU A 527 33.13 23.44 -12.11
N ALA A 528 32.15 23.95 -11.38
CA ALA A 528 30.84 23.32 -11.22
C ALA A 528 30.32 22.88 -12.59
N TRP A 529 30.38 21.59 -12.87
CA TRP A 529 29.55 20.98 -13.89
C TRP A 529 28.10 21.24 -13.48
N ASP A 530 27.13 20.95 -14.36
CA ASP A 530 25.72 21.32 -14.20
C ASP A 530 25.07 20.97 -12.84
N GLY A 531 25.73 20.25 -11.94
CA GLY A 531 25.36 20.16 -10.53
C GLY A 531 24.33 19.07 -10.26
N TYR A 532 24.15 18.14 -11.20
CA TYR A 532 23.21 17.05 -11.02
C TYR A 532 23.77 16.00 -10.04
N VAL A 533 22.85 15.37 -9.32
CA VAL A 533 23.11 14.20 -8.50
C VAL A 533 22.60 12.98 -9.26
N ILE A 534 23.44 11.97 -9.42
CA ILE A 534 23.08 10.73 -10.12
C ILE A 534 23.26 9.56 -9.16
N VAL A 535 22.24 8.71 -9.04
CA VAL A 535 22.26 7.51 -8.21
C VAL A 535 21.99 6.30 -9.10
N SER A 536 22.92 5.34 -9.12
CA SER A 536 22.86 4.18 -10.00
C SER A 536 23.41 2.93 -9.29
N PRO A 537 22.84 1.73 -9.53
CA PRO A 537 23.58 0.50 -9.24
C PRO A 537 24.82 0.42 -10.15
N THR A 538 25.87 -0.26 -9.68
CA THR A 538 27.09 -0.53 -10.49
C THR A 538 26.79 -1.41 -11.70
N ASP A 539 25.85 -2.34 -11.56
CA ASP A 539 25.49 -3.34 -12.55
C ASP A 539 24.12 -3.96 -12.23
N THR A 540 23.58 -4.75 -13.15
CA THR A 540 22.25 -5.35 -13.05
C THR A 540 22.12 -6.45 -11.99
N SER A 541 23.24 -6.93 -11.41
CA SER A 541 23.22 -7.88 -10.29
C SER A 541 23.02 -7.19 -8.94
N VAL A 542 23.17 -5.86 -8.88
CA VAL A 542 22.86 -5.09 -7.68
C VAL A 542 21.38 -4.74 -7.68
N ILE A 543 20.69 -5.20 -6.64
CA ILE A 543 19.30 -4.88 -6.38
C ILE A 543 19.26 -4.23 -5.00
N ALA A 544 18.65 -3.05 -4.91
CA ALA A 544 18.60 -2.27 -3.67
C ALA A 544 17.25 -1.56 -3.48
N GLY A 545 16.66 -1.72 -2.31
CA GLY A 545 15.47 -0.99 -1.88
C GLY A 545 15.88 0.26 -1.12
N ILE A 546 15.28 1.39 -1.46
CA ILE A 546 15.61 2.71 -0.90
C ILE A 546 14.30 3.37 -0.45
N ASP A 547 14.09 3.49 0.87
CA ASP A 547 12.94 4.16 1.47
C ASP A 547 13.25 5.58 1.97
N GLU A 548 14.51 6.01 1.93
CA GLU A 548 14.92 7.41 2.06
C GLU A 548 15.92 7.75 0.94
N LEU A 549 15.63 8.78 0.16
CA LEU A 549 16.61 9.44 -0.72
C LEU A 549 16.14 10.87 -0.98
N ARG A 550 16.92 11.83 -0.49
CA ARG A 550 16.55 13.24 -0.56
C ARG A 550 17.77 14.13 -0.71
N ILE A 551 17.58 15.23 -1.42
CA ILE A 551 18.56 16.30 -1.57
C ILE A 551 18.04 17.53 -0.82
N SER A 552 18.89 18.12 0.00
CA SER A 552 18.64 19.33 0.79
C SER A 552 19.71 20.36 0.44
N GLN A 553 19.32 21.63 0.28
CA GLN A 553 20.24 22.72 -0.05
C GLN A 553 19.72 24.05 0.49
#